data_AF-A0A2M8AUR3-F1
#
_entry.id   AF-A0A2M8AUR3-F1
#
_cell.length_a   1.000
_cell.length_b   1.000
_cell.length_c   1.000
_cell.angle_alpha   90.00
_cell.angle_beta   90.00
_cell.angle_gamma   90.00
#
_symmetry.space_group_name_H-M   'P 1'
#
loop_
_entity.id
_entity.type
_entity.pdbx_description
1 polymer ?
#
loop_
_entity_poly.entity_id
_entity_poly.type
_entity_poly.pdbx_seq_one_letter_code
_entity_poly.pdbx_strand_id
1 'polypeptide(L)'
;MTRKYKRGERGTNKERIILPVGFVGNNAARQKERRAMVRREVIRHYGGKCACCGEEHIEFLSIDHISGGGTKERKDNNKRGNNFYLYLRRMSFPVGYRVLCHNCNTSIGIYGYCPHSRSVD
;
A
#
# COMPACT_ATOMS: atom_id res chain seq x y z
N MET A 1 -0.96 -34.29 -7.83
CA MET A 1 -1.83 -33.44 -8.67
C MET A 1 -1.25 -32.03 -8.75
N THR A 2 -0.38 -31.76 -9.72
CA THR A 2 0.27 -30.44 -9.91
C THR A 2 -0.43 -29.68 -11.04
N ARG A 3 -1.17 -28.62 -10.71
CA ARG A 3 -1.80 -27.74 -11.71
C ARG A 3 -0.72 -26.92 -12.42
N LYS A 4 -0.36 -27.33 -13.63
CA LYS A 4 0.47 -26.56 -14.57
C LYS A 4 -0.35 -25.38 -15.09
N TYR A 5 -0.03 -24.15 -14.69
CA TYR A 5 -0.56 -22.95 -15.33
C TYR A 5 0.22 -22.68 -16.63
N LYS A 6 -0.43 -22.84 -17.79
CA LYS A 6 0.12 -22.45 -19.09
C LYS A 6 0.09 -20.93 -19.23
N ARG A 7 1.25 -20.32 -19.38
CA ARG A 7 1.44 -18.88 -19.63
C ARG A 7 1.29 -18.63 -21.13
N GLY A 8 0.17 -18.06 -21.55
CA GLY A 8 -0.10 -17.71 -22.95
C GLY A 8 0.85 -16.62 -23.46
N GLU A 9 1.34 -16.79 -24.67
CA GLU A 9 2.31 -15.92 -25.34
C GLU A 9 1.67 -14.57 -25.75
N ARG A 10 2.44 -13.48 -25.62
CA ARG A 10 2.03 -12.15 -26.08
C ARG A 10 2.59 -11.91 -27.48
N GLY A 11 1.77 -12.11 -28.51
CA GLY A 11 2.11 -11.72 -29.87
C GLY A 11 2.09 -10.19 -30.04
N THR A 12 3.18 -9.61 -30.52
CA THR A 12 3.21 -8.22 -31.00
C THR A 12 3.26 -8.24 -32.51
N ASN A 13 2.12 -8.03 -33.20
CA ASN A 13 2.16 -7.83 -34.64
C ASN A 13 2.29 -6.33 -34.94
N LYS A 14 3.38 -5.97 -35.61
CA LYS A 14 3.79 -4.60 -35.93
C LYS A 14 3.28 -4.24 -37.32
N GLU A 15 2.00 -3.89 -37.43
CA GLU A 15 1.49 -3.18 -38.60
C GLU A 15 0.98 -1.81 -38.16
N ARG A 16 1.57 -0.77 -38.75
CA ARG A 16 1.29 0.64 -38.45
C ARG A 16 -0.14 0.96 -38.87
N ILE A 17 -1.08 0.91 -37.93
CA ILE A 17 -2.42 1.47 -38.09
C ILE A 17 -2.35 2.94 -37.70
N ILE A 18 -2.75 3.82 -38.61
CA ILE A 18 -2.97 5.26 -38.38
C ILE A 18 -3.93 5.37 -37.17
N LEU A 19 -3.45 5.85 -36.03
CA LEU A 19 -4.26 5.94 -34.81
C LEU A 19 -5.25 7.10 -34.94
N PRO A 20 -6.58 6.86 -34.88
CA PRO A 20 -7.55 7.94 -34.81
C PRO A 20 -7.43 8.68 -33.47
N VAL A 21 -7.78 9.97 -33.47
CA VAL A 21 -7.97 10.81 -32.28
C VAL A 21 -8.80 10.05 -31.25
N GLY A 22 -8.15 9.54 -30.21
CA GLY A 22 -8.77 8.59 -29.26
C GLY A 22 -7.84 7.54 -28.64
N PHE A 23 -6.52 7.60 -28.87
CA PHE A 23 -5.57 6.69 -28.18
C PHE A 23 -5.56 6.96 -26.66
N VAL A 24 -6.45 6.27 -25.92
CA VAL A 24 -6.43 6.23 -24.45
C VAL A 24 -5.24 5.38 -24.02
N GLY A 25 -4.09 6.03 -23.87
CA GLY A 25 -2.86 5.40 -23.42
C GLY A 25 -3.05 4.55 -22.16
N ASN A 26 -2.35 3.41 -22.17
CA ASN A 26 -2.40 2.28 -21.22
C ASN A 26 -2.82 2.65 -19.78
N ASN A 27 -4.12 2.50 -19.47
CA ASN A 27 -4.74 2.85 -18.19
C ASN A 27 -4.05 2.21 -16.96
N ALA A 28 -3.49 1.01 -17.12
CA ALA A 28 -2.85 0.28 -16.03
C ALA A 28 -1.57 0.94 -15.50
N ALA A 29 -0.73 1.48 -16.39
CA ALA A 29 0.52 2.15 -16.01
C ALA A 29 0.22 3.44 -15.22
N ARG A 30 -0.69 4.27 -15.74
CA ARG A 30 -1.17 5.49 -15.06
C ARG A 30 -1.80 5.17 -13.70
N GLN A 31 -2.58 4.09 -13.62
CA GLN A 31 -3.18 3.66 -12.36
C GLN A 31 -2.12 3.19 -11.34
N LYS A 32 -1.10 2.45 -11.78
CA LYS A 32 0.04 2.04 -10.94
C LYS A 32 0.78 3.24 -10.39
N GLU A 33 1.11 4.21 -11.24
CA GLU A 33 1.81 5.43 -10.86
C GLU A 33 0.99 6.25 -9.86
N ARG A 34 -0.31 6.45 -10.11
CA ARG A 34 -1.22 7.13 -9.19
C ARG A 34 -1.26 6.47 -7.81
N ARG A 35 -1.34 5.13 -7.76
CA ARG A 35 -1.32 4.37 -6.50
C ARG A 35 -0.01 4.59 -5.75
N ALA A 36 1.12 4.55 -6.46
CA ALA A 36 2.42 4.83 -5.88
C ALA A 36 2.49 6.26 -5.33
N MET A 37 2.06 7.28 -6.09
CA MET A 37 2.04 8.67 -5.64
C MET A 37 1.23 8.87 -4.36
N VAL A 38 -0.03 8.40 -4.34
CA VAL A 38 -0.90 8.53 -3.16
C VAL A 38 -0.31 7.80 -1.95
N ARG A 39 0.28 6.62 -2.15
CA ARG A 39 0.96 5.90 -1.08
C ARG A 39 2.13 6.71 -0.51
N ARG A 40 2.98 7.30 -1.35
CA ARG A 40 4.10 8.16 -0.89
C ARG A 40 3.60 9.38 -0.11
N GLU A 41 2.59 10.05 -0.62
CA GLU A 41 1.98 11.22 0.03
C GLU A 41 1.47 10.89 1.43
N VAL A 42 0.68 9.81 1.56
CA VAL A 42 0.13 9.36 2.85
C VAL A 42 1.24 8.94 3.81
N ILE A 43 2.21 8.14 3.36
CA ILE A 43 3.32 7.71 4.23
C ILE A 43 4.13 8.91 4.74
N ARG A 44 4.44 9.87 3.86
CA ARG A 44 5.14 11.11 4.24
C ARG A 44 4.35 11.95 5.24
N HIS A 45 3.04 12.09 5.02
CA HIS A 45 2.18 12.85 5.93
C HIS A 45 2.25 12.30 7.37
N TYR A 46 2.16 10.98 7.53
CA TYR A 46 2.19 10.33 8.85
C TYR A 46 3.62 10.08 9.39
N GLY A 47 4.63 10.81 8.89
CA GLY A 47 5.97 10.85 9.45
C GLY A 47 7.07 10.24 8.58
N GLY A 48 6.73 9.51 7.52
CA GLY A 48 7.70 9.02 6.52
C GLY A 48 8.61 7.86 6.95
N LYS A 49 8.59 7.47 8.22
CA LYS A 49 9.40 6.38 8.78
C LYS A 49 8.65 5.58 9.82
N CYS A 50 9.10 4.36 10.09
CA CYS A 50 8.53 3.51 11.12
C CYS A 50 8.68 4.18 12.49
N ALA A 51 7.54 4.43 13.16
CA ALA A 51 7.52 5.03 14.50
C ALA A 51 8.10 4.12 15.60
N CYS A 52 8.39 2.85 15.29
CA CYS A 52 8.95 1.89 16.24
C CYS A 52 10.46 1.71 16.08
N CYS A 53 10.94 1.36 14.87
CA CYS A 53 12.35 1.00 14.64
C CYS A 53 13.10 1.97 13.70
N GLY A 54 12.45 3.05 13.24
CA GLY A 54 13.09 4.05 12.40
C GLY A 54 13.29 3.66 10.93
N GLU A 55 12.86 2.49 10.47
CA GLU A 55 12.90 2.10 9.05
C GLU A 55 12.30 3.19 8.14
N GLU A 56 12.96 3.50 7.02
CA GLU A 56 12.63 4.62 6.13
C GLU A 56 12.33 4.19 4.68
N HIS A 57 12.69 2.96 4.29
CA HIS A 57 12.42 2.45 2.94
C HIS A 57 10.92 2.23 2.77
N ILE A 58 10.31 3.01 1.88
CA ILE A 58 8.86 3.07 1.71
C ILE A 58 8.22 1.73 1.31
N GLU A 59 8.99 0.84 0.70
CA GLU A 59 8.61 -0.53 0.36
C GLU A 59 8.27 -1.34 1.62
N PHE A 60 8.97 -1.07 2.72
CA PHE A 60 8.77 -1.73 4.01
C PHE A 60 7.69 -1.08 4.88
N LEU A 61 7.19 0.11 4.51
CA LEU A 61 6.29 0.88 5.35
C LEU A 61 4.80 0.55 5.14
N SER A 62 4.00 0.76 6.17
CA SER A 62 2.56 0.56 6.18
C SER A 62 1.90 1.55 7.14
N ILE A 63 0.60 1.77 6.96
CA ILE A 63 -0.20 2.55 7.90
C ILE A 63 -0.82 1.59 8.92
N ASP A 64 -0.63 1.91 10.19
CA ASP A 64 -1.17 1.22 11.36
C ASP A 64 -2.15 2.12 12.12
N HIS A 65 -3.09 1.49 12.81
CA HIS A 65 -4.06 2.14 13.68
C HIS A 65 -3.49 2.24 15.09
N ILE A 66 -3.25 3.46 15.59
CA ILE A 66 -2.61 3.67 16.90
C ILE A 66 -3.38 2.96 18.03
N SER A 67 -4.72 3.04 17.99
CA SER A 67 -5.61 2.44 18.98
C SER A 67 -6.06 1.01 18.63
N GLY A 68 -5.40 0.38 17.65
CA GLY A 68 -5.87 -0.88 17.06
C GLY A 68 -7.19 -0.71 16.29
N GLY A 69 -7.94 -1.80 16.10
CA GLY A 69 -9.27 -1.75 15.48
C GLY A 69 -9.28 -1.76 13.95
N GLY A 70 -8.13 -1.88 13.28
CA GLY A 70 -8.07 -1.93 11.82
C GLY A 70 -8.90 -3.05 11.18
N THR A 71 -9.11 -4.18 11.88
CA THR A 71 -10.02 -5.24 11.42
C THR A 71 -11.47 -4.79 11.37
N LYS A 72 -11.92 -4.04 12.39
CA LYS A 72 -13.27 -3.47 12.45
C LYS A 72 -13.45 -2.43 11.34
N GLU A 73 -12.52 -1.49 11.18
CA GLU A 73 -12.62 -0.48 10.11
C GLU A 73 -12.66 -1.12 8.72
N ARG A 74 -11.84 -2.16 8.48
CA ARG A 74 -11.86 -2.91 7.21
C ARG A 74 -13.16 -3.67 6.96
N LYS A 75 -13.88 -4.05 8.02
CA LYS A 75 -15.20 -4.70 7.94
C LYS A 75 -16.28 -3.67 7.65
N ASP A 76 -16.26 -2.54 8.35
CA ASP A 76 -17.32 -1.54 8.31
C ASP A 76 -17.24 -0.67 7.03
N ASN A 77 -16.05 -0.23 6.65
CA ASN A 77 -15.87 0.74 5.55
C ASN A 77 -15.48 0.08 4.21
N ASN A 78 -15.15 -1.20 4.21
CA ASN A 78 -14.63 -1.98 3.08
C ASN A 78 -13.49 -1.28 2.30
N LYS A 79 -12.72 -0.40 2.96
CA LYS A 79 -11.54 0.26 2.37
C LYS A 79 -10.32 -0.56 2.72
N ARG A 80 -9.71 -1.16 1.69
CA ARG A 80 -8.53 -2.03 1.83
C ARG A 80 -7.47 -1.66 0.79
N GLY A 81 -6.21 -1.98 1.09
CA GLY A 81 -5.08 -1.72 0.18
C GLY A 81 -5.09 -0.28 -0.33
N ASN A 82 -4.97 -0.09 -1.65
CA ASN A 82 -4.92 1.25 -2.26
C ASN A 82 -6.14 2.14 -1.97
N ASN A 83 -7.33 1.56 -1.78
CA ASN A 83 -8.54 2.34 -1.47
C ASN A 83 -8.49 2.94 -0.06
N PHE A 84 -7.76 2.31 0.86
CA PHE A 84 -7.53 2.85 2.21
C PHE A 84 -6.62 4.08 2.16
N TYR A 85 -5.52 4.04 1.41
CA TYR A 85 -4.65 5.21 1.22
C TYR A 85 -5.39 6.37 0.53
N LEU A 86 -6.22 6.08 -0.47
CA LEU A 86 -7.08 7.08 -1.10
C LEU A 86 -8.10 7.68 -0.13
N TYR A 87 -8.66 6.86 0.76
CA TYR A 87 -9.59 7.31 1.79
C TYR A 87 -8.90 8.28 2.75
N LEU A 88 -7.73 7.92 3.30
CA LEU A 88 -6.97 8.80 4.21
C LEU A 88 -6.66 10.15 3.57
N ARG A 89 -6.22 10.15 2.30
CA ARG A 89 -5.97 11.39 1.54
C ARG A 89 -7.23 12.23 1.37
N ARG A 90 -8.38 11.63 1.05
CA ARG A 90 -9.65 12.33 0.84
C ARG A 90 -10.23 12.91 2.13
N MET A 91 -9.98 12.24 3.25
CA MET A 91 -10.36 12.71 4.58
C MET A 91 -9.37 13.75 5.14
N SER A 92 -8.47 14.29 4.30
CA SER A 92 -7.45 15.26 4.70
C SER A 92 -6.56 14.77 5.84
N PHE A 93 -6.19 13.49 5.79
CA PHE A 93 -5.25 12.85 6.72
C PHE A 93 -5.68 12.90 8.20
N PRO A 94 -6.74 12.17 8.57
CA PRO A 94 -7.24 12.16 9.94
C PRO A 94 -6.20 11.65 10.95
N VAL A 95 -6.27 12.12 12.19
CA VAL A 95 -5.46 11.59 13.29
C VAL A 95 -5.81 10.13 13.63
N GLY A 96 -4.99 9.47 14.44
CA GLY A 96 -5.22 8.09 14.90
C GLY A 96 -4.48 7.02 14.11
N TYR A 97 -3.68 7.43 13.13
CA TYR A 97 -2.84 6.56 12.31
C TYR A 97 -1.36 6.86 12.51
N ARG A 98 -0.51 5.85 12.34
CA ARG A 98 0.96 5.98 12.34
C ARG A 98 1.59 5.17 11.22
N VAL A 99 2.82 5.49 10.87
CA VAL A 99 3.64 4.67 9.97
C VAL A 99 4.39 3.60 10.78
N LEU A 100 4.30 2.35 10.35
CA LEU A 100 5.12 1.24 10.85
C LEU A 100 5.70 0.43 9.69
N CYS A 101 6.89 -0.15 9.86
CA CYS A 101 7.35 -1.17 8.94
C CYS A 101 6.49 -2.44 9.04
N HIS A 102 6.46 -3.28 7.99
CA HIS A 102 5.61 -4.47 7.94
C HIS A 102 5.88 -5.42 9.13
N ASN A 103 7.14 -5.53 9.57
CA ASN A 103 7.50 -6.38 10.70
C ASN A 103 6.98 -5.83 12.03
N CYS A 104 7.15 -4.52 12.29
CA CYS A 104 6.64 -3.89 13.50
C CYS A 104 5.10 -3.92 13.55
N ASN A 105 4.44 -3.61 12.42
CA ASN A 105 2.98 -3.69 12.30
C ASN A 105 2.48 -5.11 12.60
N THR A 106 3.09 -6.12 11.95
CA THR A 106 2.73 -7.53 12.16
C THR A 106 2.94 -7.96 13.60
N SER A 107 4.07 -7.61 14.20
CA SER A 107 4.38 -7.96 15.59
C SER A 107 3.34 -7.39 16.55
N ILE A 108 2.98 -6.11 16.42
CA ILE A 108 1.97 -5.47 17.26
C ILE A 108 0.59 -6.07 17.01
N GLY A 109 0.23 -6.34 15.76
CA GLY A 109 -1.06 -6.91 15.40
C GLY A 109 -1.27 -8.35 15.89
N ILE A 110 -0.21 -9.17 15.92
CA ILE A 110 -0.29 -10.59 16.32
C ILE A 110 -0.01 -10.76 17.81
N TYR A 111 1.06 -10.14 18.33
CA TYR A 111 1.54 -10.36 19.70
C TYR A 111 1.17 -9.24 20.67
N GLY A 112 0.63 -8.12 20.18
CA GLY A 112 0.32 -6.95 21.01
C GLY A 112 1.53 -6.08 21.37
N TYR A 113 2.74 -6.45 20.92
CA TYR A 113 3.97 -5.69 21.16
C TYR A 113 4.98 -5.85 20.01
N CYS A 114 5.98 -4.98 19.95
CA CYS A 114 7.14 -5.15 19.07
C CYS A 114 8.40 -5.40 19.90
N PRO A 115 9.26 -6.39 19.56
CA PRO A 115 10.51 -6.61 20.28
C PRO A 115 11.40 -5.37 20.37
N HIS A 116 11.40 -4.46 19.40
CA HIS A 116 12.17 -3.20 19.48
C HIS A 116 11.74 -2.28 20.64
N SER A 117 10.54 -2.44 21.20
CA SER A 117 10.07 -1.64 22.35
C SER A 117 10.48 -2.23 23.70
N ARG A 118 11.05 -3.42 23.72
CA ARG A 118 11.64 -4.04 24.91
C ARG A 118 13.13 -4.12 24.62
N SER A 119 13.93 -3.29 25.27
CA SER A 119 15.38 -3.27 25.14
C SER A 119 15.92 -4.70 24.95
N VAL A 120 16.53 -4.96 23.80
CA VAL A 120 17.47 -6.07 23.69
C VAL A 120 18.80 -5.49 24.13
N ASP A 121 19.20 -5.87 25.34
CA ASP A 121 20.55 -5.66 25.84
C ASP A 121 21.58 -6.30 24.89
#